data_AF-A0A945KGB4-F1
#
_entry.id   AF-A0A945KGB4-F1
#
_cell.length_a   1.000
_cell.length_b   1.000
_cell.length_c   1.000
_cell.angle_alpha   90.00
_cell.angle_beta   90.00
_cell.angle_gamma   90.00
#
_symmetry.space_group_name_H-M   'P 1'
#
loop_
_entity.id
_entity.type
_entity.pdbx_description
1 polymer ?
#
loop_
_entity_poly.entity_id
_entity_poly.type
_entity_poly.pdbx_seq_one_letter_code
_entity_poly.pdbx_strand_id
1 'polypeptide(L)'
;FVLDEVVGYLIAVAWVAPLGGQIFAASYGPVAHLTIAFFVFRFFDILKPWPCRQLERLPGGLGIVVDDVAAGVWSWLVMAALYHFFA
;
A
#
# COMPACT_ATOMS: atom_id res chain seq x y z
N PHE A 1 0.84 -16.89 -2.18
CA PHE A 1 -0.28 -16.71 -3.10
C PHE A 1 -1.46 -15.93 -2.53
N VAL A 2 -1.66 -15.78 -1.22
CA VAL A 2 -2.60 -14.76 -0.66
C VAL A 2 -1.90 -13.96 0.45
N LEU A 3 -0.76 -14.47 0.94
CA LEU A 3 -0.15 -14.03 2.19
C LEU A 3 0.79 -12.85 1.93
N ASP A 4 1.56 -12.96 0.86
CA ASP A 4 2.14 -11.91 0.01
C ASP A 4 1.22 -10.70 -0.18
N GLU A 5 0.01 -10.88 -0.71
CA GLU A 5 -0.92 -9.77 -1.00
C GLU A 5 -1.44 -9.15 0.29
N VAL A 6 -1.74 -9.97 1.30
CA VAL A 6 -2.16 -9.49 2.63
C VAL A 6 -1.04 -8.70 3.28
N VAL A 7 0.21 -9.15 3.19
CA VAL A 7 1.37 -8.42 3.73
C VAL A 7 1.55 -7.08 3.01
N GLY A 8 1.47 -7.06 1.68
CA GLY A 8 1.53 -5.82 0.90
C GLY A 8 0.41 -4.84 1.26
N TYR A 9 -0.82 -5.31 1.38
CA TYR A 9 -1.96 -4.49 1.76
C TYR A 9 -1.85 -3.96 3.20
N LEU A 10 -1.35 -4.76 4.15
CA LEU A 10 -1.10 -4.31 5.53
C LEU A 10 -0.09 -3.16 5.58
N ILE A 11 0.90 -3.16 4.69
CA ILE A 11 1.84 -2.04 4.53
C ILE A 11 1.12 -0.81 3.98
N ALA A 12 0.24 -0.98 2.98
CA ALA A 12 -0.51 0.12 2.39
C ALA A 12 -1.38 0.88 3.41
N VAL A 13 -1.93 0.18 4.41
CA VAL A 13 -2.74 0.76 5.50
C VAL A 13 -1.94 1.10 6.76
N ALA A 14 -0.63 0.82 6.78
CA ALA A 14 0.20 0.97 7.97
C ALA A 14 0.31 2.44 8.39
N TRP A 15 0.19 2.68 9.70
CA TRP A 15 0.49 3.93 10.43
C TRP A 15 0.55 5.23 9.60
N VAL A 16 -0.61 5.76 9.19
CA VAL A 16 -0.72 7.06 8.48
C VAL A 16 -1.25 8.20 9.38
N ALA A 17 -1.51 7.89 10.64
CA ALA A 17 -2.07 8.79 11.65
C ALA A 17 -1.35 10.17 11.78
N PRO A 18 0.00 10.25 11.85
CA PRO A 18 0.71 11.52 11.99
C PRO A 18 0.69 12.39 10.72
N LEU A 19 0.28 11.83 9.58
CA LEU A 19 0.34 12.44 8.26
C LEU A 19 -1.02 13.01 7.83
N GLY A 20 -1.91 13.29 8.77
CA GLY A 20 -3.30 13.68 8.50
C GLY A 20 -4.27 12.49 8.47
N GLY A 21 -3.79 11.25 8.60
CA GLY A 21 -4.62 10.05 8.60
C GLY A 21 -5.66 10.01 9.74
N GLN A 22 -5.38 10.63 10.89
CA GLN A 22 -6.36 10.77 11.98
C GLN A 22 -7.54 11.67 11.60
N ILE A 23 -7.27 12.78 10.91
CA ILE A 23 -8.29 13.72 10.45
C ILE A 23 -9.12 13.06 9.36
N PHE A 24 -8.47 12.44 8.37
CA PHE A 24 -9.16 11.70 7.32
C PHE A 24 -10.05 10.57 7.89
N ALA A 25 -9.54 9.78 8.84
CA ALA A 25 -10.32 8.74 9.50
C ALA A 25 -11.50 9.31 10.30
N ALA A 26 -11.36 10.50 10.90
CA ALA A 26 -12.46 11.19 11.59
C ALA A 26 -13.50 11.75 10.62
N SER A 27 -13.09 12.24 9.43
CA SER A 27 -13.97 12.84 8.43
C SER A 27 -14.70 11.80 7.56
N TYR A 28 -14.04 10.71 7.17
CA TYR A 28 -14.55 9.73 6.20
C TYR A 28 -14.72 8.31 6.78
N GLY A 29 -14.21 8.05 7.98
CA GLY A 29 -14.32 6.76 8.66
C GLY A 29 -13.27 5.72 8.23
N PRO A 30 -13.08 4.66 9.03
CA PRO A 30 -12.08 3.63 8.78
C PRO A 30 -12.38 2.77 7.53
N VAL A 31 -13.64 2.58 7.17
CA VAL A 31 -14.03 1.80 5.98
C VAL A 31 -13.58 2.48 4.69
N ALA A 32 -13.71 3.81 4.62
CA ALA A 32 -13.25 4.58 3.46
C ALA A 32 -11.73 4.48 3.29
N HIS A 33 -10.98 4.61 4.40
CA HIS A 33 -9.53 4.43 4.43
C HIS A 33 -9.10 3.08 3.83
N LEU A 34 -9.65 1.97 4.36
CA LEU A 34 -9.33 0.62 3.92
C LEU A 34 -9.71 0.41 2.45
N THR A 35 -10.86 0.92 2.03
CA THR A 35 -11.35 0.78 0.66
C THR A 35 -10.46 1.51 -0.34
N ILE A 36 -10.08 2.76 -0.05
CA ILE A 36 -9.19 3.54 -0.92
C ILE A 36 -7.81 2.88 -0.97
N ALA A 37 -7.26 2.46 0.18
CA ALA A 37 -5.98 1.78 0.25
C ALA A 37 -5.98 0.49 -0.57
N PHE A 38 -7.10 -0.25 -0.60
CA PHE A 38 -7.23 -1.48 -1.38
C PHE A 38 -7.10 -1.20 -2.88
N PHE A 39 -7.81 -0.19 -3.40
CA PHE A 39 -7.74 0.15 -4.82
C PHE A 39 -6.38 0.73 -5.21
N VAL A 40 -5.78 1.56 -4.35
CA VAL A 40 -4.43 2.09 -4.56
C VAL A 40 -3.40 0.95 -4.57
N PHE A 41 -3.47 0.04 -3.61
CA PHE A 41 -2.63 -1.16 -3.58
C PHE A 41 -2.78 -1.99 -4.83
N ARG A 42 -4.03 -2.29 -5.24
CA ARG A 42 -4.27 -3.09 -6.43
C ARG A 42 -3.75 -2.42 -7.70
N PHE A 43 -3.83 -1.11 -7.78
CA PHE A 43 -3.24 -0.35 -8.89
C PHE A 43 -1.72 -0.55 -8.94
N PHE A 44 -1.01 -0.45 -7.82
CA PHE A 44 0.45 -0.61 -7.78
C PHE A 44 0.92 -2.05 -7.96
N ASP A 45 0.18 -3.00 -7.43
CA ASP A 45 0.40 -4.44 -7.62
C ASP A 45 0.27 -4.85 -9.11
N ILE A 46 -0.68 -4.26 -9.85
CA ILE A 46 -0.80 -4.48 -11.30
C ILE A 46 0.27 -3.72 -12.09
N LEU A 47 0.56 -2.46 -11.72
CA LEU A 47 1.49 -1.60 -12.45
C LEU A 47 2.96 -2.05 -12.28
N LYS A 48 3.30 -2.53 -11.08
CA LYS A 48 4.66 -2.88 -10.63
C LYS A 48 5.68 -1.82 -11.06
N PRO A 49 5.59 -0.58 -10.55
CA PRO A 49 6.56 0.46 -10.88
C PRO A 49 7.97 0.04 -10.47
N TRP A 50 8.97 0.58 -11.14
CA TRP A 50 10.37 0.38 -10.73
C TRP A 50 10.55 0.90 -9.29
N PRO A 51 11.20 0.16 -8.36
CA PRO A 51 12.06 -1.02 -8.53
C PRO A 51 11.37 -2.39 -8.31
N CYS A 52 10.05 -2.48 -8.12
CA CYS A 52 9.35 -3.73 -7.75
C CYS A 52 9.66 -4.89 -8.72
N ARG A 53 9.62 -4.63 -10.04
CA ARG A 53 9.94 -5.62 -11.09
C ARG A 53 11.36 -6.18 -11.04
N GLN A 54 12.29 -5.53 -10.35
CA GLN A 54 13.65 -6.06 -10.19
C GLN A 54 13.73 -7.11 -9.06
N LEU A 55 12.78 -7.07 -8.12
CA LEU A 55 12.72 -7.95 -6.94
C LEU A 55 12.18 -9.35 -7.29
N GLU A 56 11.43 -9.47 -8.39
CA GLU A 56 11.02 -10.76 -8.98
C GLU A 56 12.21 -11.63 -9.42
N ARG A 57 13.43 -11.06 -9.54
CA ARG A 57 14.66 -11.82 -9.88
C ARG A 57 15.19 -12.63 -8.71
N LEU A 58 14.64 -12.47 -7.50
CA LEU A 58 15.03 -13.25 -6.34
C LEU A 58 14.50 -14.68 -6.46
N PRO A 59 15.33 -15.71 -6.22
CA PRO A 59 14.90 -17.09 -6.36
C PRO A 59 13.89 -17.50 -5.29
N GLY A 60 12.84 -18.23 -5.71
CA GLY A 60 11.83 -18.84 -4.83
C GLY A 60 10.68 -17.90 -4.45
N GLY A 61 9.91 -18.29 -3.43
CA GLY A 61 8.71 -17.55 -2.98
C GLY A 61 9.01 -16.17 -2.36
N LEU A 62 10.28 -15.86 -2.09
CA LEU A 62 10.73 -14.56 -1.56
C LEU A 62 10.52 -13.43 -2.58
N GLY A 63 10.75 -13.69 -3.87
CA GLY A 63 10.57 -12.66 -4.91
C GLY A 63 9.12 -12.17 -5.00
N ILE A 64 8.16 -13.08 -4.77
CA ILE A 64 6.72 -12.77 -4.81
C ILE A 64 6.34 -11.88 -3.62
N VAL A 65 6.72 -12.26 -2.40
CA VAL A 65 6.40 -11.47 -1.19
C VAL A 65 7.04 -10.08 -1.25
N VAL A 66 8.30 -10.00 -1.71
CA VAL A 66 9.03 -8.73 -1.75
C VAL A 66 8.46 -7.77 -2.81
N ASP A 67 7.93 -8.29 -3.91
CA ASP A 67 7.26 -7.50 -4.94
C ASP A 67 5.96 -6.86 -4.40
N ASP A 68 5.11 -7.65 -3.72
CA ASP A 68 3.88 -7.16 -3.09
C ASP A 68 4.16 -6.19 -1.94
N VAL A 69 5.22 -6.43 -1.16
CA VAL A 69 5.71 -5.50 -0.14
C VAL A 69 6.09 -4.16 -0.77
N ALA A 70 6.79 -4.19 -1.91
CA ALA A 70 7.18 -2.97 -2.61
C ALA A 70 5.97 -2.22 -3.19
N ALA A 71 4.97 -2.92 -3.72
CA ALA A 71 3.68 -2.34 -4.09
C ALA A 71 2.96 -1.73 -2.88
N GLY A 72 3.02 -2.39 -1.71
CA GLY A 72 2.53 -1.87 -0.44
C GLY A 72 3.17 -0.54 -0.03
N VAL A 73 4.50 -0.41 -0.19
CA VAL A 73 5.23 0.84 0.10
C VAL A 73 4.83 1.97 -0.84
N TRP A 74 4.70 1.71 -2.14
CA TRP A 74 4.22 2.72 -3.10
C TRP A 74 2.81 3.21 -2.75
N SER A 75 1.96 2.27 -2.36
CA SER A 75 0.60 2.56 -1.94
C SER A 75 0.58 3.43 -0.69
N TRP A 76 1.39 3.08 0.31
CA TRP A 76 1.53 3.86 1.54
C TRP A 76 1.97 5.30 1.26
N LEU A 77 2.93 5.51 0.37
CA LEU A 77 3.38 6.85 -0.03
C LEU A 77 2.26 7.68 -0.69
N VAL A 78 1.45 7.05 -1.55
CA VAL A 78 0.30 7.73 -2.16
C VAL A 78 -0.79 8.02 -1.13
N MET A 79 -1.09 7.09 -0.23
CA MET A 79 -2.06 7.33 0.84
C MET A 79 -1.60 8.47 1.75
N ALA A 80 -0.30 8.51 2.09
CA ALA A 80 0.30 9.60 2.86
C ALA A 80 0.18 10.96 2.13
N ALA A 81 0.45 11.00 0.82
CA ALA A 81 0.27 12.22 0.04
C ALA A 81 -1.20 12.65 0.00
N LEU A 82 -2.14 11.72 -0.21
CA LEU A 82 -3.57 12.00 -0.17
C LEU A 82 -3.98 12.63 1.18
N TYR A 83 -3.55 12.06 2.30
CA TYR A 83 -3.86 12.66 3.59
C TYR A 83 -3.24 14.02 3.79
N HIS A 84 -2.02 14.25 3.29
CA HIS A 84 -1.41 15.56 3.40
C HIS A 84 -2.17 16.67 2.64
N PHE A 85 -2.83 16.34 1.52
CA PHE A 85 -3.58 17.32 0.72
C PHE A 85 -5.06 17.45 1.10
N PHE A 86 -5.66 16.41 1.68
CA PHE A 86 -7.11 16.34 1.96
C PHE A 86 -7.49 16.32 3.45
N ALA A 87 -6.50 16.31 4.37
CA ALA A 87 -6.69 16.47 5.82
C ALA A 87 -6.45 17.92 6.26
#